data_AF-A0A4R7CDN5-F1
#
_entry.id   AF-A0A4R7CDN5-F1
#
_cell.length_a   1.000
_cell.length_b   1.000
_cell.length_c   1.000
_cell.angle_alpha   90.00
_cell.angle_beta   90.00
_cell.angle_gamma   90.00
#
_symmetry.space_group_name_H-M   'P 1'
#
loop_
_entity.id
_entity.type
_entity.pdbx_description
1 polymer ?
#
loop_
_entity_poly.entity_id
_entity_poly.type
_entity_poly.pdbx_seq_one_letter_code
_entity_poly.pdbx_strand_id
1 'polypeptide(L)'
;MAVKTIAVSIPEEFGADIDCAVAAGEYGSREEVVADALRVWTRRQEARAEELRSLKAGINAALDDPRPTLSLDEVKAHLQAVIAKSRARRDAAA
;
A
#
# COMPACT_ATOMS: atom_id res chain seq x y z
N MET A 1 -10.38 23.14 19.20
CA MET A 1 -10.12 21.73 18.83
C MET A 1 -10.75 20.86 19.91
N ALA A 2 -11.61 19.91 19.54
CA ALA A 2 -12.21 19.00 20.51
C ALA A 2 -11.23 17.85 20.79
N VAL A 3 -10.89 17.64 22.05
CA VAL A 3 -10.05 16.52 22.50
C VAL A 3 -10.93 15.52 23.23
N LYS A 4 -10.78 14.23 22.92
CA LYS A 4 -11.46 13.14 23.61
C LYS A 4 -10.44 12.25 24.29
N THR A 5 -10.56 12.08 25.60
CA THR A 5 -9.71 11.18 26.38
C THR A 5 -10.22 9.75 26.28
N ILE A 6 -9.30 8.81 26.03
CA ILE A 6 -9.58 7.38 25.96
C ILE A 6 -8.60 6.69 26.91
N ALA A 7 -9.11 5.92 27.86
CA ALA A 7 -8.27 5.05 28.69
C ALA A 7 -7.99 3.76 27.93
N VAL A 8 -6.72 3.50 27.63
CA VAL A 8 -6.26 2.29 26.94
C VAL A 8 -5.12 1.65 27.72
N SER A 9 -5.11 0.33 27.77
CA SER A 9 -3.96 -0.42 28.27
C SER A 9 -3.02 -0.73 27.12
N ILE A 10 -1.72 -0.46 27.33
CA ILE A 10 -0.66 -0.74 26.36
C ILE A 10 0.39 -1.67 26.99
N PRO A 11 1.12 -2.44 26.17
CA PRO A 11 2.33 -3.14 26.60
C PRO A 11 3.30 -2.22 27.36
N GLU A 12 3.94 -2.76 28.41
CA GLU A 12 4.87 -2.03 29.27
C GLU A 12 6.06 -1.45 28.48
N GLU A 13 6.56 -2.20 27.50
CA GLU A 13 7.60 -1.76 26.58
C GLU A 13 7.26 -0.43 25.88
N PHE A 14 6.04 -0.29 25.35
CA PHE A 14 5.61 0.96 24.69
C PHE A 14 5.38 2.08 25.70
N GLY A 15 4.96 1.76 26.93
CA GLY A 15 4.87 2.74 28.00
C GLY A 15 6.24 3.33 28.34
N ALA A 16 7.26 2.47 28.46
CA ALA A 16 8.63 2.88 28.70
C ALA A 16 9.20 3.73 27.56
N ASP A 17 8.93 3.37 26.31
CA ASP A 17 9.33 4.15 25.13
C ASP A 17 8.70 5.55 25.13
N ILE A 18 7.41 5.65 25.45
CA ILE A 18 6.70 6.94 25.55
C ILE A 18 7.31 7.79 26.67
N ASP A 19 7.55 7.20 27.84
CA ASP A 19 8.14 7.90 28.97
C ASP A 19 9.56 8.41 28.66
N CYS A 20 10.36 7.59 27.95
CA CYS A 20 11.69 7.96 27.50
C CYS A 20 11.66 9.15 26.53
N ALA A 21 10.76 9.12 25.53
CA ALA A 21 10.63 10.19 24.54
C ALA A 21 10.23 11.53 25.18
N VAL A 22 9.35 11.50 26.18
CA VAL A 22 8.98 12.70 26.96
C VAL A 22 10.15 13.16 27.85
N ALA A 23 10.84 12.25 28.53
CA ALA A 23 11.99 12.58 29.38
C ALA A 23 13.17 13.16 28.58
N ALA A 24 13.35 12.72 27.33
CA ALA A 24 14.34 13.27 26.39
C ALA A 24 13.96 14.66 25.86
N GLY A 25 12.73 15.12 26.10
CA GLY A 25 12.22 16.41 25.62
C GLY A 25 11.83 16.41 24.14
N GLU A 26 11.71 15.23 23.51
CA GLU A 26 11.26 15.11 22.11
C GLU A 26 9.76 15.44 21.98
N TYR A 27 8.99 15.20 23.04
CA TYR A 27 7.56 15.48 23.13
C TYR A 27 7.22 16.16 24.45
N GLY A 28 6.23 17.06 24.44
CA GLY A 28 5.79 17.80 25.63
C GLY A 28 4.84 17.01 26.54
N SER A 29 4.29 15.89 26.05
CA SER A 29 3.39 15.03 26.83
C SER A 29 3.27 13.63 26.22
N ARG A 30 2.80 12.67 27.04
CA ARG A 30 2.52 11.29 26.58
C ARG A 30 1.44 11.27 25.51
N GLU A 31 0.41 12.11 25.67
CA GLU A 31 -0.69 12.25 24.73
C GLU A 31 -0.21 12.74 23.36
N GLU A 32 0.85 13.55 23.31
CA GLU A 32 1.45 14.02 22.07
C GLU A 32 2.15 12.89 21.32
N VAL A 33 2.89 12.03 22.02
CA VAL A 33 3.53 10.82 21.44
C VAL A 33 2.46 9.92 20.82
N VAL A 34 1.38 9.65 21.58
CA VAL A 34 0.28 8.80 21.12
C VAL A 34 -0.45 9.44 19.92
N ALA A 35 -0.68 10.76 19.95
CA ALA A 35 -1.29 11.47 18.84
C ALA A 35 -0.43 11.39 17.57
N ASP A 36 0.89 11.51 17.69
CA ASP A 36 1.80 11.37 16.56
C ASP A 36 1.80 9.94 15.98
N ALA A 37 1.87 8.93 16.85
CA ALA A 37 1.74 7.53 16.44
C ALA A 37 0.42 7.26 15.70
N LEU A 38 -0.70 7.81 16.17
CA LEU A 38 -2.00 7.69 15.52
C LEU A 38 -2.05 8.40 14.16
N ARG A 39 -1.35 9.53 13.98
CA ARG A 39 -1.23 10.17 12.66
C ARG A 39 -0.47 9.29 11.67
N VAL A 40 0.63 8.67 12.11
CA VAL A 40 1.40 7.72 11.28
C VAL A 40 0.52 6.53 10.89
N TRP A 41 -0.19 5.94 11.85
CA TRP A 41 -1.11 4.84 11.59
C TRP A 41 -2.23 5.23 10.62
N THR A 42 -2.84 6.40 10.78
CA THR A 42 -3.91 6.88 9.90
C THR A 42 -3.43 7.01 8.46
N ARG A 43 -2.27 7.65 8.24
CA ARG A 43 -1.67 7.75 6.90
C ARG A 43 -1.41 6.38 6.26
N ARG A 44 -0.94 5.41 7.06
CA ARG A 44 -0.75 4.03 6.60
C ARG A 44 -2.07 3.36 6.19
N GLN A 45 -3.14 3.59 6.96
CA GLN A 45 -4.46 3.05 6.66
C GLN A 45 -5.05 3.65 5.37
N GLU A 46 -4.87 4.95 5.15
CA GLU A 46 -5.28 5.63 3.92
C GLU A 46 -4.56 5.06 2.69
N ALA A 47 -3.24 4.88 2.77
CA ALA A 47 -2.45 4.27 1.71
C ALA A 47 -2.93 2.84 1.40
N ARG A 48 -3.15 2.02 2.44
CA ARG A 48 -3.68 0.66 2.30
C ARG A 48 -5.08 0.65 1.66
N ALA A 49 -5.92 1.62 1.99
CA ALA A 49 -7.25 1.73 1.41
C ALA A 49 -7.20 2.07 -0.08
N GLU A 50 -6.26 2.91 -0.52
CA GLU A 50 -6.02 3.19 -1.94
C GLU A 50 -5.51 1.95 -2.68
N GLU A 51 -4.52 1.24 -2.13
CA GLU A 51 -4.02 -0.02 -2.70
C GLU A 51 -5.15 -1.04 -2.90
N LEU A 52 -6.01 -1.19 -1.89
CA LEU A 52 -7.15 -2.12 -1.98
C LEU A 52 -8.19 -1.66 -3.01
N ARG A 53 -8.41 -0.35 -3.16
CA ARG A 53 -9.29 0.20 -4.20
C ARG A 53 -8.73 -0.10 -5.59
N SER A 54 -7.44 0.12 -5.81
CA SER A 54 -6.78 -0.19 -7.08
C SER A 54 -6.86 -1.69 -7.42
N LEU A 55 -6.59 -2.56 -6.45
CA LEU A 55 -6.69 -4.00 -6.65
C LEU A 55 -8.12 -4.45 -7.00
N LYS A 56 -9.12 -3.95 -6.27
CA LYS A 56 -10.53 -4.26 -6.55
C LYS A 56 -10.96 -3.76 -7.93
N ALA A 57 -10.51 -2.57 -8.34
CA ALA A 57 -10.77 -2.05 -9.68
C ALA A 57 -10.17 -2.95 -10.77
N GLY A 58 -8.94 -3.43 -10.57
CA GLY A 58 -8.30 -4.38 -11.50
C GLY A 58 -9.02 -5.72 -11.61
N ILE A 59 -9.50 -6.25 -10.48
CA ILE A 59 -10.29 -7.49 -10.45
C ILE A 59 -11.62 -7.29 -11.20
N ASN A 60 -12.36 -6.22 -10.91
CA ASN A 60 -13.63 -5.95 -11.58
C ASN A 60 -13.42 -5.74 -13.08
N ALA A 61 -12.38 -5.00 -13.49
CA ALA A 61 -12.06 -4.82 -14.90
C ALA A 61 -11.76 -6.15 -15.62
N ALA A 62 -11.15 -7.12 -14.92
CA ALA A 62 -10.91 -8.46 -15.48
C ALA A 62 -12.18 -9.31 -15.51
N LEU A 63 -13.08 -9.17 -14.54
CA LEU A 63 -14.36 -9.89 -14.51
C LEU A 63 -15.36 -9.36 -15.54
N ASP A 64 -15.35 -8.05 -15.78
CA ASP A 64 -16.21 -7.37 -16.76
C ASP A 64 -15.65 -7.46 -18.20
N ASP A 65 -14.48 -8.07 -18.38
CA ASP A 65 -13.84 -8.21 -19.68
C ASP A 65 -14.62 -9.18 -20.58
N PRO A 66 -15.18 -8.72 -21.72
CA PRO A 66 -15.96 -9.58 -22.62
C PRO A 66 -15.09 -10.51 -23.48
N ARG A 67 -13.76 -10.40 -23.41
CA ARG A 67 -12.85 -11.24 -24.20
C ARG A 67 -12.91 -12.70 -23.74
N PRO A 68 -12.75 -13.67 -24.67
CA PRO A 68 -12.78 -15.07 -24.32
C PRO A 68 -11.59 -15.45 -23.44
N THR A 69 -11.76 -16.49 -22.64
CA THR A 69 -10.66 -17.11 -21.90
C THR A 69 -9.65 -17.69 -22.88
N LEU A 70 -8.36 -17.47 -22.58
CA LEU A 70 -7.26 -17.99 -23.38
C LEU A 70 -6.59 -19.14 -22.64
N SER A 71 -6.22 -20.18 -23.38
CA SER A 71 -5.32 -21.22 -22.90
C SER A 71 -3.90 -20.69 -22.75
N LEU A 72 -3.09 -21.39 -21.95
CA LEU A 72 -1.69 -21.02 -21.75
C LEU A 72 -0.88 -21.05 -23.06
N ASP A 73 -1.18 -21.98 -23.95
CA ASP A 73 -0.50 -22.12 -25.24
C ASP A 73 -0.81 -20.94 -26.18
N GLU A 74 -2.07 -20.48 -26.20
CA GLU A 74 -2.47 -19.29 -26.98
C GLU A 74 -1.77 -18.03 -26.45
N VAL A 75 -1.69 -17.86 -25.12
CA VAL A 75 -0.97 -16.75 -24.50
C VAL A 75 0.51 -16.81 -24.87
N LYS A 76 1.14 -17.99 -24.79
CA LYS A 76 2.56 -18.17 -25.11
C LYS A 76 2.85 -17.86 -26.57
N ALA A 77 2.03 -18.34 -27.49
CA ALA A 77 2.16 -18.07 -28.92
C ALA A 77 2.02 -16.56 -29.20
N HIS A 78 1.05 -15.90 -28.58
CA HIS A 78 0.86 -14.45 -28.71
C HIS A 78 2.08 -13.67 -28.22
N LEU A 79 2.61 -13.99 -27.04
CA LEU A 79 3.79 -13.32 -26.48
C LEU A 79 5.03 -13.50 -27.37
N GLN A 80 5.26 -14.70 -27.89
CA GLN A 80 6.36 -14.96 -28.82
C GLN A 80 6.25 -14.11 -30.10
N ALA A 81 5.04 -13.98 -30.66
CA ALA A 81 4.80 -13.15 -31.82
C ALA A 81 5.05 -11.65 -31.55
N VAL A 82 4.63 -11.14 -30.39
CA VAL A 82 4.89 -9.74 -29.98
C VAL A 82 6.39 -9.49 -29.83
N ILE A 83 7.13 -10.42 -29.19
CA ILE A 83 8.58 -10.30 -29.01
C ILE A 83 9.30 -10.32 -30.36
N ALA A 84 8.96 -11.25 -31.26
CA ALA A 84 9.56 -11.33 -32.60
C ALA A 84 9.35 -10.04 -33.39
N LYS A 85 8.13 -9.48 -33.36
CA LYS A 85 7.80 -8.20 -34.02
C LYS A 85 8.60 -7.03 -33.45
N SER A 86 8.81 -6.99 -32.14
CA SER A 86 9.62 -5.95 -31.49
C SER A 86 11.11 -6.05 -31.82
N ARG A 87 11.64 -7.26 -32.02
CA ARG A 87 13.03 -7.49 -32.46
C ARG A 87 13.23 -7.04 -33.89
N ALA A 88 12.38 -7.52 -34.81
CA ALA A 88 12.43 -7.11 -36.22
C ALA A 88 12.33 -5.59 -36.40
N ARG A 89 11.53 -4.90 -35.59
CA ARG A 89 11.44 -3.43 -35.60
C ARG A 89 12.74 -2.75 -35.15
N ARG A 90 13.45 -3.31 -34.17
CA ARG A 90 14.74 -2.79 -33.71
C ARG A 90 15.84 -3.04 -34.73
N ASP A 91 15.86 -4.24 -35.32
CA ASP A 91 16.86 -4.63 -36.31
C ASP A 91 16.71 -3.83 -37.62
N ALA A 92 15.49 -3.41 -37.97
CA ALA A 92 15.22 -2.53 -39.11
C ALA A 92 15.52 -1.04 -38.84
N ALA A 93 15.78 -0.67 -37.59
CA ALA A 93 16.11 0.71 -37.17
C ALA A 93 17.61 0.90 -36.87
N ALA A 94 18.42 -0.15 -37.05
CA ALA A 94 19.88 -0.16 -36.93
C ALA A 94 20.52 -0.21 -38.32
#